data_AF-A0A7V9UDP0-F1
#
_entry.id   AF-A0A7V9UDP0-F1
#
_cell.length_a   1.000
_cell.length_b   1.000
_cell.length_c   1.000
_cell.angle_alpha   90.00
_cell.angle_beta   90.00
_cell.angle_gamma   90.00
#
_symmetry.space_group_name_H-M   'P 1'
#
loop_
_entity.id
_entity.type
_entity.pdbx_description
1 polymer ?
#
loop_
_entity_poly.entity_id
_entity_poly.type
_entity_poly.pdbx_seq_one_letter_code
_entity_poly.pdbx_strand_id
1 'polypeptide(L)'
;TGTDLSAGQELFVGNCAPCHGATANGGAAGRDALAPSLYASVPLDIAEAMITGPGEMPVFGFTEEEQNDIAGFVSHLQTETAPGGADIGGIGPVPEGFVGWIAGMGTLTAVCYLIGRKKRSVGEAE
;
A
#
# COMPACT_ATOMS: atom_id res chain seq x y z
N THR A 1 -21.00 -8.12 -17.97
CA THR A 1 -20.46 -9.21 -17.13
C THR A 1 -20.05 -8.58 -15.82
N GLY A 2 -20.54 -9.11 -14.70
CA GLY A 2 -20.32 -8.51 -13.39
C GLY A 2 -19.00 -9.01 -12.83
N THR A 3 -18.11 -8.10 -12.46
CA THR A 3 -16.88 -8.41 -11.72
C THR A 3 -17.22 -8.82 -10.29
N ASP A 4 -16.71 -9.96 -9.82
CA ASP A 4 -16.71 -10.32 -8.40
C ASP A 4 -15.43 -9.80 -7.74
N LEU A 5 -15.56 -8.69 -7.00
CA LEU A 5 -14.45 -8.07 -6.29
C LEU A 5 -13.85 -8.99 -5.21
N SER A 6 -14.65 -9.86 -4.59
CA SER A 6 -14.16 -10.77 -3.55
C SER A 6 -13.30 -11.86 -4.16
N ALA A 7 -13.75 -12.46 -5.27
CA ALA A 7 -12.96 -13.44 -6.00
C ALA A 7 -11.68 -12.81 -6.56
N GLY A 8 -11.80 -11.62 -7.15
CA GLY A 8 -10.65 -10.86 -7.66
C GLY A 8 -9.63 -10.51 -6.58
N GLN A 9 -10.08 -10.15 -5.38
CA GLN A 9 -9.20 -9.90 -4.24
C GLN A 9 -8.42 -11.16 -3.84
N GLU A 10 -9.09 -12.30 -3.71
CA GLU A 10 -8.45 -13.54 -3.28
C GLU A 10 -7.40 -14.01 -4.30
N LEU A 11 -7.73 -13.92 -5.59
CA LEU A 11 -6.81 -14.19 -6.69
C LEU A 11 -5.62 -13.23 -6.69
N PHE A 12 -5.86 -11.92 -6.52
CA PHE A 12 -4.81 -10.92 -6.50
C PHE A 12 -3.85 -11.10 -5.33
N VAL A 13 -4.38 -11.32 -4.12
CA VAL A 13 -3.56 -11.53 -2.91
C VAL A 13 -2.72 -12.79 -3.04
N GLY A 14 -3.26 -13.87 -3.61
CA GLY A 14 -2.55 -15.13 -3.79
C GLY A 14 -1.45 -15.11 -4.86
N ASN A 15 -1.61 -14.28 -5.90
CA ASN A 15 -0.79 -14.40 -7.12
C ASN A 15 -0.01 -13.13 -7.50
N CYS A 16 -0.55 -11.94 -7.19
CA CYS A 16 -0.04 -10.66 -7.70
C CYS A 16 0.59 -9.80 -6.59
N ALA A 17 -0.02 -9.81 -5.39
CA ALA A 17 0.42 -9.03 -4.23
C ALA A 17 1.87 -9.28 -3.80
N PRO A 18 2.47 -10.49 -3.94
CA PRO A 18 3.87 -10.71 -3.60
C PRO A 18 4.85 -9.78 -4.34
N CYS A 19 4.51 -9.33 -5.55
CA CYS A 19 5.34 -8.43 -6.34
C CYS A 19 4.77 -7.00 -6.38
N HIS A 20 3.46 -6.85 -6.55
CA HIS A 20 2.82 -5.54 -6.72
C HIS A 20 2.34 -4.90 -5.40
N GLY A 21 2.53 -5.58 -4.26
CA GLY A 21 2.03 -5.16 -2.96
C GLY A 21 0.52 -5.38 -2.83
N ALA A 22 0.04 -5.45 -1.58
CA ALA A 22 -1.39 -5.68 -1.30
C ALA A 22 -2.29 -4.54 -1.79
N THR A 23 -1.74 -3.33 -1.89
CA THR A 23 -2.43 -2.12 -2.38
C THR A 23 -2.18 -1.83 -3.86
N ALA A 24 -1.48 -2.73 -4.57
CA ALA A 24 -1.11 -2.54 -5.98
C ALA A 24 -0.19 -1.33 -6.27
N ASN A 25 0.49 -0.81 -5.24
CA ASN A 25 1.46 0.29 -5.35
C ASN A 25 2.77 -0.09 -6.06
N GLY A 26 3.00 -1.39 -6.33
CA GLY A 26 4.27 -1.89 -6.83
C GLY A 26 5.27 -2.13 -5.71
N GLY A 27 6.45 -2.62 -6.06
CA GLY A 27 7.46 -2.94 -5.05
C GLY A 27 8.63 -3.76 -5.59
N ALA A 28 9.47 -4.21 -4.66
CA ALA A 28 10.56 -5.12 -5.01
C ALA A 28 9.99 -6.51 -5.32
N ALA A 29 10.22 -6.99 -6.54
CA ALA A 29 9.74 -8.31 -7.02
C ALA A 29 10.80 -9.42 -6.85
N GLY A 30 11.79 -9.18 -5.98
CA GLY A 30 12.95 -10.05 -5.79
C GLY A 30 14.07 -9.79 -6.80
N ARG A 31 15.30 -10.20 -6.45
CA ARG A 31 16.53 -9.88 -7.20
C ARG A 31 16.62 -8.35 -7.40
N ASP A 32 17.11 -7.91 -8.56
CA ASP A 32 17.19 -6.50 -8.94
C ASP A 32 15.92 -6.02 -9.70
N ALA A 33 14.79 -6.75 -9.58
CA ALA A 33 13.55 -6.45 -10.31
C ALA A 33 12.57 -5.63 -9.46
N LEU A 34 11.91 -4.66 -10.11
CA LEU A 34 10.86 -3.84 -9.53
C LEU A 34 9.55 -4.08 -10.27
N ALA A 35 8.49 -4.43 -9.54
CA ALA A 35 7.15 -4.45 -10.05
C ALA A 35 6.60 -3.02 -10.11
N PRO A 36 6.05 -2.59 -11.26
CA PRO A 36 5.47 -1.26 -11.39
C PRO A 36 4.20 -1.12 -10.53
N SER A 37 3.87 0.13 -10.21
CA SER A 37 2.58 0.48 -9.65
C SER A 37 1.48 0.22 -10.69
N LEU A 38 0.37 -0.36 -10.24
CA LEU A 38 -0.81 -0.58 -11.09
C LEU A 38 -1.78 0.60 -11.06
N TYR A 39 -1.47 1.71 -10.38
CA TYR A 39 -2.39 2.85 -10.30
C TYR A 39 -2.55 3.59 -11.64
N ALA A 40 -1.60 3.44 -12.56
CA ALA A 40 -1.62 4.07 -13.88
C ALA A 40 -2.08 3.12 -15.00
N SER A 41 -2.29 1.82 -14.71
CA SER A 41 -2.67 0.83 -15.72
C SER A 41 -4.18 0.83 -15.98
N VAL A 42 -4.58 0.66 -17.24
CA VAL A 42 -5.98 0.41 -17.58
C VAL A 42 -6.30 -1.09 -17.47
N PRO A 43 -7.58 -1.49 -17.31
CA PRO A 43 -7.95 -2.91 -17.13
C PRO A 43 -7.43 -3.83 -18.24
N LEU A 44 -7.34 -3.33 -19.48
CA LEU A 44 -6.80 -4.07 -20.61
C LEU A 44 -5.30 -4.39 -20.41
N ASP A 45 -4.50 -3.42 -19.96
CA ASP A 45 -3.07 -3.63 -19.70
C ASP A 45 -2.86 -4.71 -18.63
N ILE A 46 -3.73 -4.74 -17.62
CA ILE A 46 -3.67 -5.73 -16.54
C ILE A 46 -3.95 -7.13 -17.09
N ALA A 47 -5.00 -7.27 -17.92
CA ALA A 47 -5.32 -8.53 -18.57
C ALA A 47 -4.19 -9.01 -19.50
N GLU A 48 -3.64 -8.12 -20.33
CA GLU A 48 -2.52 -8.43 -21.22
C GLU A 48 -1.26 -8.81 -20.46
N ALA A 49 -0.96 -8.15 -19.34
CA ALA A 49 0.19 -8.48 -18.50
C ALA A 49 0.09 -9.89 -17.92
N MET A 50 -1.11 -10.34 -17.53
CA MET A 50 -1.32 -11.71 -17.03
C MET A 50 -1.08 -12.78 -18.11
N ILE A 51 -1.38 -12.47 -19.37
CA ILE A 51 -1.21 -13.37 -20.51
C ILE A 51 0.24 -13.36 -21.01
N THR A 52 0.87 -12.18 -21.08
CA THR A 52 2.18 -12.00 -21.69
C THR A 52 3.34 -12.20 -20.72
N GLY A 53 3.14 -11.92 -19.43
CA GLY A 53 4.19 -12.00 -18.40
C GLY A 53 5.37 -11.07 -18.69
N PRO A 54 5.20 -9.73 -18.66
CA PRO A 54 6.27 -8.81 -19.00
C PRO A 54 7.42 -8.84 -17.98
N GLY A 55 8.66 -8.84 -18.50
CA GLY A 55 9.87 -8.81 -17.66
C GLY A 55 10.05 -10.12 -16.88
N GLU A 56 10.09 -10.03 -15.55
CA GLU A 56 10.17 -11.20 -14.65
C GLU A 56 8.79 -11.67 -14.16
N MET A 57 7.70 -11.05 -14.64
CA MET A 57 6.35 -11.45 -14.28
C MET A 57 6.01 -12.81 -14.92
N PRO A 58 5.52 -13.81 -14.16
CA PRO A 58 5.14 -15.09 -14.72
C PRO A 58 3.87 -14.96 -15.57
N VAL A 59 3.69 -15.89 -16.50
CA VAL A 59 2.45 -16.04 -17.27
C VAL A 59 1.43 -16.82 -16.44
N PHE A 60 0.19 -16.35 -16.41
CA PHE A 60 -0.89 -16.95 -15.63
C PHE A 60 -1.93 -17.63 -16.54
N GLY A 61 -2.38 -18.82 -16.14
CA GLY A 61 -3.39 -19.60 -16.86
C GLY A 61 -4.82 -19.32 -16.40
N PHE A 62 -5.15 -18.06 -16.10
CA PHE A 62 -6.48 -17.67 -15.61
C PHE A 62 -7.52 -17.70 -16.73
N THR A 63 -8.74 -18.05 -16.37
CA THR A 63 -9.93 -17.91 -17.22
C THR A 63 -10.25 -16.44 -17.47
N GLU A 64 -11.03 -16.14 -18.51
CA GLU A 64 -11.44 -14.77 -18.83
C GLU A 64 -12.24 -14.12 -17.67
N GLU A 65 -13.01 -14.92 -16.93
CA GLU A 65 -13.75 -14.47 -15.75
C GLU A 65 -12.78 -14.05 -14.63
N GLU A 66 -11.82 -14.91 -14.27
CA GLU A 66 -10.80 -14.62 -13.26
C GLU A 66 -9.94 -13.40 -13.63
N GLN A 67 -9.59 -13.24 -14.91
CA GLN A 67 -8.85 -12.06 -15.38
C GLN A 67 -9.65 -10.77 -15.22
N ASN A 68 -10.95 -10.81 -15.52
CA ASN A 68 -11.85 -9.68 -15.34
C ASN A 68 -12.05 -9.34 -13.86
N ASP A 69 -12.13 -10.36 -12.99
CA ASP A 69 -12.26 -10.17 -11.55
C ASP A 69 -11.01 -9.52 -10.95
N ILE A 70 -9.81 -9.98 -11.33
CA ILE A 70 -8.54 -9.38 -10.91
C ILE A 70 -8.44 -7.92 -11.41
N ALA A 71 -8.69 -7.68 -12.70
CA ALA A 71 -8.60 -6.33 -13.26
C ALA A 71 -9.62 -5.36 -12.63
N GLY A 72 -10.83 -5.86 -12.33
CA GLY A 72 -11.85 -5.09 -11.64
C GLY A 72 -11.50 -4.83 -10.18
N PHE A 73 -10.87 -5.78 -9.48
CA PHE A 73 -10.34 -5.55 -8.13
C PHE A 73 -9.23 -4.50 -8.12
N VAL A 74 -8.28 -4.54 -9.06
CA VAL A 74 -7.25 -3.50 -9.18
C VAL A 74 -7.89 -2.13 -9.48
N SER A 75 -8.88 -2.08 -10.37
CA SER A 75 -9.62 -0.84 -10.66
C SER A 75 -10.34 -0.30 -9.42
N HIS A 76 -10.86 -1.19 -8.57
CA HIS A 76 -11.44 -0.80 -7.28
C HIS A 76 -10.38 -0.17 -6.37
N LEU A 77 -9.20 -0.78 -6.23
CA LEU A 77 -8.08 -0.22 -5.44
C LEU A 77 -7.62 1.16 -5.95
N GLN A 78 -7.70 1.42 -7.26
CA GLN A 78 -7.35 2.72 -7.85
C GLN A 78 -8.31 3.85 -7.44
N THR A 79 -9.55 3.51 -7.10
CA THR A 79 -10.63 4.48 -6.84
C THR A 79 -11.03 4.55 -5.36
N GLU A 80 -10.62 3.57 -4.56
CA GLU A 80 -10.81 3.55 -3.12
C GLU A 80 -10.06 4.69 -2.43
N THR A 81 -10.77 5.40 -1.55
CA THR A 81 -10.17 6.41 -0.68
C THR A 81 -9.70 5.75 0.61
N ALA A 82 -8.41 5.87 0.94
CA ALA A 82 -7.81 5.26 2.13
C ALA A 82 -8.62 5.55 3.41
N PRO A 83 -9.23 4.52 4.02
CA PRO A 83 -9.95 4.69 5.27
C PRO A 83 -8.97 4.89 6.44
N GLY A 84 -9.23 5.88 7.30
CA GLY A 84 -8.49 6.05 8.56
C GLY A 84 -7.50 7.22 8.62
N GLY A 85 -7.40 8.07 7.59
CA GLY A 85 -6.62 9.31 7.65
C GLY A 85 -5.73 9.51 6.42
N ALA A 86 -4.54 10.07 6.62
CA ALA A 86 -3.60 10.30 5.54
C ALA A 86 -2.99 8.98 5.06
N ASP A 87 -3.16 8.66 3.78
CA ASP A 87 -2.76 7.39 3.15
C ASP A 87 -1.23 7.16 3.15
N ILE A 88 -0.42 8.23 3.24
CA ILE A 88 1.05 8.23 3.21
C ILE A 88 1.72 7.22 2.25
N GLY A 89 1.04 6.92 1.13
CA GLY A 89 1.51 6.07 0.05
C GLY A 89 1.06 4.60 0.10
N GLY A 90 0.34 4.14 1.13
CA GLY A 90 -0.21 2.77 1.18
C GLY A 90 0.83 1.66 1.01
N ILE A 91 2.11 1.94 1.32
CA ILE A 91 3.28 1.06 1.13
C ILE A 91 3.45 0.12 2.35
N GLY A 92 2.73 0.41 3.44
CA GLY A 92 3.07 0.12 4.82
C GLY A 92 3.08 -1.27 5.33
N PRO A 93 3.67 -1.59 6.51
CA PRO A 93 3.62 -0.83 7.78
C PRO A 93 4.89 -0.05 8.16
N VAL A 94 5.96 -0.16 7.36
CA VAL A 94 7.27 0.39 7.72
C VAL A 94 7.28 1.94 7.67
N PRO A 95 6.93 2.60 6.54
CA PRO A 95 6.90 4.06 6.49
C PRO A 95 5.87 4.69 7.46
N GLU A 96 4.73 4.05 7.64
CA GLU A 96 3.64 4.42 8.56
C GLU A 96 4.11 4.32 10.00
N GLY A 97 4.81 3.24 10.33
CA GLY A 97 5.45 3.07 11.64
C GLY A 97 6.51 4.13 11.89
N PHE A 98 7.29 4.50 10.88
CA PHE A 98 8.30 5.56 11.01
C PHE A 98 7.66 6.93 11.26
N VAL A 99 6.64 7.31 10.48
CA VAL A 99 5.89 8.56 10.67
C VAL A 99 5.21 8.57 12.04
N GLY A 100 4.54 7.47 12.40
CA GLY A 100 3.89 7.29 13.70
C GLY A 100 4.89 7.40 14.86
N TRP A 101 6.09 6.84 14.71
CA TRP A 101 7.15 6.93 15.71
C TRP A 101 7.68 8.35 15.85
N ILE A 102 7.98 9.04 14.74
CA ILE A 102 8.45 10.43 14.78
C ILE A 102 7.40 11.36 15.39
N ALA A 103 6.14 11.25 14.95
CA ALA A 103 5.06 12.07 15.47
C ALA A 103 4.78 11.74 16.95
N GLY A 104 4.73 10.45 17.31
CA GLY A 104 4.47 9.99 18.66
C GLY A 104 5.59 10.36 19.64
N MET A 105 6.82 9.94 19.35
CA MET A 105 7.98 10.23 20.20
C MET A 105 8.30 11.72 20.22
N GLY A 106 8.17 12.41 19.10
CA GLY A 106 8.36 13.87 19.02
C GLY A 106 7.35 14.61 19.90
N THR A 107 6.07 14.25 19.81
CA THR A 107 5.01 14.85 20.64
C THR A 107 5.24 14.57 22.12
N LEU A 108 5.54 13.32 22.49
CA LEU A 108 5.80 12.95 23.89
C LEU A 108 7.02 13.71 24.45
N THR A 109 8.12 13.78 23.70
CA THR A 109 9.33 14.50 24.12
C THR A 109 9.06 16.00 24.29
N ALA A 110 8.31 16.62 23.38
CA ALA A 110 7.92 18.01 23.47
C ALA A 110 7.07 18.28 24.73
N VAL A 111 6.08 17.43 25.02
CA VAL A 111 5.25 17.53 26.22
C VAL A 111 6.10 17.41 27.49
N CYS A 112 6.98 16.40 27.56
CA CYS A 112 7.89 16.22 28.69
C CYS A 112 8.80 17.45 28.90
N TYR A 113 9.35 18.01 27.83
CA TYR A 113 10.20 19.19 27.86
C TYR A 113 9.45 20.43 28.38
N LEU A 114 8.22 20.66 27.88
CA LEU A 114 7.39 21.80 28.29
C LEU A 114 6.99 21.70 29.78
N ILE A 115 6.59 20.52 30.25
CA ILE A 115 6.26 20.28 31.66
C ILE A 115 7.51 20.46 32.54
N GLY A 116 8.64 19.88 32.14
CA GLY A 116 9.90 19.99 32.88
C GLY A 116 10.41 21.43 32.99
N ARG A 117 10.27 22.24 31.93
CA ARG A 117 10.60 23.67 31.95
C ARG A 117 9.75 24.47 32.93
N LYS A 118 8.44 24.22 32.95
CA LYS A 118 7.52 24.91 33.87
C LYS A 118 7.87 24.68 35.34
N LYS A 119 8.42 23.51 35.68
CA LYS A 119 8.83 23.20 37.07
C LYS A 119 10.06 23.99 37.52
N ARG A 120 11.01 24.28 36.62
CA ARG A 120 12.22 25.07 36.95
C ARG A 120 11.92 26.55 37.19
N SER A 121 11.06 27.15 36.38
CA SER A 121 10.67 28.56 36.55
C SER A 121 9.86 28.85 37.83
N VAL A 122 9.27 27.83 38.45
CA VAL A 122 8.60 27.97 39.76
C VAL A 122 9.61 27.91 40.89
N GLY A 123 10.63 27.04 40.83
CA GLY A 123 11.66 26.92 41.86
C GLY A 123 12.70 28.03 41.89
N GLU A 124 12.81 28.85 40.84
CA GLU A 124 13.63 30.07 40.82
C GLU A 124 12.88 31.31 41.35
N ALA A 125 11.57 31.19 41.58
CA ALA A 125 10.71 32.26 42.10
C ALA A 125 10.43 32.13 43.61
N GLU A 126 11.03 31.13 44.27
CA GLU A 126 11.02 30.88 45.73
C GLU A 126 12.36 31.30 46.34
#